data_AF-A0A0H3XL23-F1
#
_entry.id   AF-A0A0H3XL23-F1
#
_cell.length_a   1.000
_cell.length_b   1.000
_cell.length_c   1.000
_cell.angle_alpha   90.00
_cell.angle_beta   90.00
_cell.angle_gamma   90.00
#
_symmetry.space_group_name_H-M   'P 1'
#
loop_
_entity.id
_entity.type
_entity.pdbx_description
1 polymer ?
#
loop_
_entity_poly.entity_id
_entity_poly.type
_entity_poly.pdbx_seq_one_letter_code
_entity_poly.pdbx_strand_id
1 'polypeptide(L)'
;MKKIKVRNRQQIIAFKSIFKLTVIAMLSAITLALNTIFRFIPGFEFITFMVVASSVIFTYDLACGLINTCCSLQLILTGASISSIWYFLLMNGYGLIIFGLRRGIIKHWWLTIIIMPMFALGVTGLNYLEWYLLYGNNVAYSMFIKATLSNDVRFSLNILFAIIIYPLFWKLMILYRNKWDWIFNHHFLQTNKINLWKKTQPRKLPIPCCPSLRKGESTDE
;
A
#
# COMPACT_ATOMS: atom_id res chain seq x y z
N MET A 1 -34.94 -23.33 12.41
CA MET A 1 -33.49 -23.07 12.60
C MET A 1 -32.75 -22.37 11.44
N LYS A 2 -33.15 -22.48 10.15
CA LYS A 2 -32.48 -21.77 9.03
C LYS A 2 -32.50 -20.24 9.13
N LYS A 3 -33.58 -19.61 9.61
CA LYS A 3 -33.73 -18.14 9.69
C LYS A 3 -32.72 -17.45 10.63
N ILE A 4 -32.33 -18.11 11.73
CA ILE A 4 -31.39 -17.54 12.73
C ILE A 4 -29.96 -17.48 12.16
N LYS A 5 -29.56 -18.52 11.40
CA LYS A 5 -28.23 -18.58 10.76
C LYS A 5 -28.07 -17.55 9.63
N VAL A 6 -29.16 -17.19 8.94
CA VAL A 6 -29.17 -16.16 7.88
C VAL A 6 -29.04 -14.75 8.47
N ARG A 7 -29.74 -14.46 9.59
CA ARG A 7 -29.66 -13.15 10.27
C ARG A 7 -28.25 -12.85 10.79
N ASN A 8 -27.57 -13.83 11.38
CA ASN A 8 -26.19 -13.68 11.84
C ASN A 8 -25.20 -13.43 10.69
N ARG A 9 -25.42 -14.02 9.51
CA ARG A 9 -24.57 -13.74 8.33
C ARG A 9 -24.73 -12.32 7.82
N GLN A 10 -25.96 -11.81 7.75
CA GLN A 10 -26.23 -10.44 7.33
C GLN A 10 -25.60 -9.41 8.28
N GLN A 11 -25.68 -9.64 9.59
CA GLN A 11 -25.04 -8.75 10.59
C GLN A 11 -23.52 -8.72 10.46
N ILE A 12 -22.87 -9.87 10.22
CA ILE A 12 -21.41 -9.94 10.03
C ILE A 12 -20.99 -9.22 8.73
N ILE A 13 -21.76 -9.36 7.66
CA ILE A 13 -21.49 -8.66 6.38
C ILE A 13 -21.64 -7.15 6.58
N ALA A 14 -22.72 -6.70 7.20
CA ALA A 14 -22.96 -5.28 7.48
C ALA A 14 -21.84 -4.68 8.35
N PHE A 15 -21.43 -5.38 9.42
CA PHE A 15 -20.32 -4.95 10.27
C PHE A 15 -19.02 -4.79 9.48
N LYS A 16 -18.66 -5.77 8.64
CA LYS A 16 -17.45 -5.69 7.79
C LYS A 16 -17.52 -4.48 6.86
N SER A 17 -18.65 -4.23 6.21
CA SER A 17 -18.82 -3.10 5.30
C SER A 17 -18.71 -1.75 6.02
N ILE A 18 -19.41 -1.59 7.15
CA ILE A 18 -19.33 -0.37 7.97
C ILE A 18 -17.89 -0.12 8.39
N PHE A 19 -17.20 -1.16 8.84
CA PHE A 19 -15.82 -1.06 9.27
C PHE A 19 -14.88 -0.70 8.11
N LYS A 20 -15.04 -1.28 6.91
CA LYS A 20 -14.29 -0.85 5.71
C LYS A 20 -14.48 0.64 5.45
N LEU A 21 -15.72 1.14 5.51
CA LEU A 21 -16.03 2.55 5.33
C LEU A 21 -15.38 3.43 6.41
N THR A 22 -15.40 3.00 7.67
CA THR A 22 -14.72 3.70 8.76
C THR A 22 -13.21 3.77 8.53
N VAL A 23 -12.58 2.68 8.10
CA VAL A 23 -11.14 2.67 7.76
C VAL A 23 -10.85 3.60 6.59
N ILE A 24 -11.71 3.60 5.56
CA ILE A 24 -11.59 4.52 4.41
C ILE A 24 -11.61 5.97 4.92
N ALA A 25 -12.66 6.35 5.66
CA ALA A 25 -12.84 7.70 6.17
C ALA A 25 -11.70 8.14 7.09
N MET A 26 -11.25 7.28 8.01
CA MET A 26 -10.21 7.59 8.97
C MET A 26 -8.86 7.79 8.27
N LEU A 27 -8.46 6.88 7.40
CA LEU A 27 -7.19 7.00 6.67
C LEU A 27 -7.22 8.16 5.67
N SER A 28 -8.35 8.42 4.99
CA SER A 28 -8.47 9.58 4.10
C SER A 28 -8.39 10.90 4.87
N ALA A 29 -9.02 10.98 6.05
CA ALA A 29 -8.93 12.17 6.91
C ALA A 29 -7.49 12.40 7.40
N ILE A 30 -6.80 11.36 7.84
CA ILE A 30 -5.38 11.44 8.23
C ILE A 30 -4.52 11.89 7.04
N THR A 31 -4.75 11.33 5.86
CA THR A 31 -4.03 11.70 4.63
C THR A 31 -4.18 13.19 4.34
N LEU A 32 -5.42 13.69 4.40
CA LEU A 32 -5.75 15.08 4.13
C LEU A 32 -5.16 16.03 5.18
N ALA A 33 -5.23 15.64 6.46
CA ALA A 33 -4.66 16.40 7.56
C ALA A 33 -3.14 16.53 7.39
N LEU A 34 -2.44 15.43 7.08
CA LEU A 34 -0.99 15.45 6.81
C LEU A 34 -0.68 16.33 5.60
N ASN A 35 -1.45 16.21 4.52
CA ASN A 35 -1.26 17.05 3.33
C ASN A 35 -1.43 18.55 3.64
N THR A 36 -2.36 18.88 4.53
CA THR A 36 -2.63 20.26 4.96
C THR A 36 -1.54 20.78 5.88
N ILE A 37 -1.10 19.98 6.86
CA ILE A 37 -0.04 20.33 7.81
C ILE A 37 1.27 20.64 7.08
N PHE A 38 1.63 19.82 6.10
CA PHE A 38 2.88 19.95 5.36
C PHE A 38 2.76 20.79 4.08
N ARG A 39 1.65 21.51 3.89
CA ARG A 39 1.41 22.33 2.69
C ARG A 39 2.45 23.44 2.48
N PHE A 40 3.15 23.83 3.54
CA PHE A 40 4.24 24.82 3.48
C PHE A 40 5.48 24.30 2.75
N ILE A 41 5.64 22.98 2.61
CA ILE A 41 6.75 22.36 1.87
C ILE A 41 6.33 22.26 0.39
N PRO A 42 6.98 23.00 -0.53
CA PRO A 42 6.61 22.96 -1.94
C PRO A 42 6.80 21.55 -2.50
N GLY A 43 5.81 21.05 -3.24
CA GLY A 43 5.84 19.73 -3.85
C GLY A 43 5.56 18.55 -2.90
N PHE A 44 5.35 18.80 -1.59
CA PHE A 44 4.99 17.75 -0.64
C PHE A 44 3.55 17.27 -0.89
N GLU A 45 3.38 15.97 -1.14
CA GLU A 45 2.06 15.36 -1.30
C GLU A 45 2.00 13.99 -0.62
N PHE A 46 1.29 13.92 0.51
CA PHE A 46 1.15 12.65 1.24
C PHE A 46 0.17 11.67 0.56
N ILE A 47 -0.68 12.18 -0.33
CA ILE A 47 -1.66 11.38 -1.07
C ILE A 47 -0.95 10.28 -1.88
N THR A 48 0.15 10.61 -2.55
CA THR A 48 0.96 9.67 -3.33
C THR A 48 1.42 8.48 -2.49
N PHE A 49 1.94 8.76 -1.29
CA PHE A 49 2.34 7.72 -0.35
C PHE A 49 1.16 6.81 0.00
N MET A 50 0.01 7.40 0.29
CA MET A 50 -1.19 6.65 0.67
C MET A 50 -1.79 5.84 -0.48
N VAL A 51 -1.70 6.31 -1.72
CA VAL A 51 -2.09 5.54 -2.92
C VAL A 51 -1.23 4.29 -3.04
N VAL A 52 0.10 4.42 -2.93
CA VAL A 52 1.02 3.28 -3.00
C VAL A 52 0.78 2.31 -1.84
N ALA A 53 0.75 2.83 -0.61
CA ALA A 53 0.62 2.02 0.58
C ALA A 53 -0.71 1.24 0.60
N SER A 54 -1.82 1.92 0.32
CA SER A 54 -3.14 1.28 0.27
C SER A 54 -3.24 0.24 -0.85
N SER A 55 -2.73 0.57 -2.04
CA SER A 55 -2.77 -0.33 -3.21
C SER A 55 -1.97 -1.61 -3.01
N VAL A 56 -0.89 -1.57 -2.24
CA VAL A 56 -0.09 -2.78 -1.95
C VAL A 56 -0.71 -3.62 -0.83
N ILE A 57 -1.18 -2.97 0.24
CA ILE A 57 -1.48 -3.65 1.52
C ILE A 57 -2.94 -4.10 1.61
N PHE A 58 -3.89 -3.28 1.16
CA PHE A 58 -5.31 -3.51 1.36
C PHE A 58 -5.99 -4.28 0.22
N THR A 59 -7.19 -4.79 0.49
CA THR A 59 -8.08 -5.33 -0.55
C THR A 59 -8.43 -4.28 -1.60
N TYR A 60 -8.78 -4.72 -2.81
CA TYR A 60 -9.07 -3.84 -3.95
C TYR A 60 -10.15 -2.81 -3.61
N ASP A 61 -11.29 -3.25 -3.04
CA ASP A 61 -12.39 -2.36 -2.65
C ASP A 61 -11.94 -1.24 -1.72
N LEU A 62 -11.10 -1.57 -0.73
CA LEU A 62 -10.68 -0.63 0.30
C LEU A 62 -9.63 0.34 -0.25
N ALA A 63 -8.69 -0.15 -1.06
CA ALA A 63 -7.69 0.69 -1.71
C ALA A 63 -8.33 1.65 -2.74
N CYS A 64 -9.21 1.17 -3.62
CA CYS A 64 -9.95 2.05 -4.54
C CYS A 64 -10.83 3.05 -3.79
N GLY A 65 -11.52 2.62 -2.73
CA GLY A 65 -12.32 3.50 -1.88
C GLY A 65 -11.48 4.60 -1.23
N LEU A 66 -10.28 4.27 -0.75
CA LEU A 66 -9.32 5.25 -0.21
C LEU A 66 -8.85 6.24 -1.28
N ILE A 67 -8.39 5.74 -2.43
CA ILE A 67 -7.86 6.60 -3.51
C ILE A 67 -8.93 7.57 -3.98
N ASN A 68 -10.14 7.09 -4.26
CA ASN A 68 -11.25 7.93 -4.72
C ASN A 68 -11.67 8.95 -3.67
N THR A 69 -11.78 8.55 -2.40
CA THR A 69 -12.14 9.47 -1.32
C THR A 69 -11.07 10.54 -1.13
N CYS A 70 -9.78 10.16 -1.09
CA CYS A 70 -8.68 11.12 -0.98
C CYS A 70 -8.64 12.10 -2.15
N CYS A 71 -8.78 11.62 -3.39
CA CYS A 71 -8.77 12.49 -4.56
C CYS A 71 -10.00 13.41 -4.58
N SER A 72 -11.18 12.90 -4.25
CA SER A 72 -12.41 13.72 -4.16
C SER A 72 -12.30 14.80 -3.09
N LEU A 73 -11.75 14.50 -1.92
CA LEU A 73 -11.51 15.48 -0.87
C LEU A 73 -10.49 16.54 -1.31
N GLN A 74 -9.42 16.13 -2.00
CA GLN A 74 -8.43 17.05 -2.55
C GLN A 74 -9.04 17.98 -3.61
N LEU A 75 -9.91 17.46 -4.48
CA LEU A 75 -10.68 18.25 -5.46
C LEU A 75 -11.53 19.31 -4.78
N ILE A 76 -12.26 18.93 -3.72
CA ILE A 76 -13.10 19.85 -2.95
C ILE A 76 -12.26 20.96 -2.30
N LEU A 77 -11.08 20.62 -1.76
CA LEU A 77 -10.19 21.59 -1.11
C LEU A 77 -9.50 22.56 -2.07
N THR A 78 -9.10 22.08 -3.25
CA THR A 78 -8.30 22.87 -4.21
C THR A 78 -9.16 23.58 -5.26
N GLY A 79 -10.43 23.20 -5.37
CA GLY A 79 -11.34 23.67 -6.39
C GLY A 79 -11.34 22.75 -7.62
N ALA A 80 -12.50 22.66 -8.26
CA ALA A 80 -12.67 21.91 -9.50
C ALA A 80 -12.02 22.69 -10.66
N SER A 81 -10.85 22.24 -11.08
CA SER A 81 -10.12 22.73 -12.25
C SER A 81 -9.82 21.57 -13.22
N ILE A 82 -9.39 21.89 -14.45
CA ILE A 82 -8.98 20.88 -15.43
C ILE A 82 -7.80 20.05 -14.88
N SER A 83 -6.81 20.72 -14.27
CA SER A 83 -5.68 20.10 -13.56
C SER A 83 -6.12 19.06 -12.52
N SER A 84 -7.15 19.42 -11.76
CA SER A 84 -7.78 18.60 -10.73
C SER A 84 -8.34 17.27 -11.31
N ILE A 85 -8.96 17.30 -12.50
CA ILE A 85 -9.47 16.09 -13.18
C ILE A 85 -8.32 15.19 -13.65
N TRP A 86 -7.27 15.77 -14.26
CA TRP A 86 -6.09 15.03 -14.69
C TRP A 86 -5.38 14.36 -13.52
N TYR A 87 -5.26 15.07 -12.39
CA TYR A 87 -4.72 14.53 -11.14
C TYR A 87 -5.54 13.34 -10.63
N PHE A 88 -6.87 13.44 -10.63
CA PHE A 88 -7.76 12.35 -10.23
C PHE A 88 -7.56 11.09 -11.10
N LEU A 89 -7.47 11.28 -12.42
CA LEU A 89 -7.21 10.20 -13.37
C LEU A 89 -5.83 9.57 -13.15
N LEU A 90 -4.80 10.40 -12.95
CA LEU A 90 -3.43 9.93 -12.70
C LEU A 90 -3.36 9.10 -11.42
N MET A 91 -3.97 9.55 -10.32
CA MET A 91 -3.96 8.82 -9.06
C MET A 91 -4.64 7.45 -9.16
N ASN A 92 -5.77 7.39 -9.87
CA ASN A 92 -6.48 6.13 -10.11
C ASN A 92 -5.70 5.20 -11.04
N GLY A 93 -5.20 5.72 -12.17
CA GLY A 93 -4.37 4.96 -13.10
C GLY A 93 -3.12 4.39 -12.42
N TYR A 94 -2.52 5.18 -11.55
CA TYR A 94 -1.35 4.76 -10.79
C TYR A 94 -1.68 3.67 -9.76
N GLY A 95 -2.82 3.77 -9.06
CA GLY A 95 -3.34 2.70 -8.22
C GLY A 95 -3.53 1.38 -8.99
N LEU A 96 -4.10 1.46 -10.20
CA LEU A 96 -4.28 0.31 -11.09
C LEU A 96 -2.95 -0.34 -11.50
N ILE A 97 -1.95 0.45 -11.87
CA ILE A 97 -0.60 -0.05 -12.19
C ILE A 97 -0.01 -0.78 -10.98
N ILE A 98 -0.14 -0.22 -9.78
CA ILE A 98 0.36 -0.83 -8.55
C ILE A 98 -0.39 -2.12 -8.21
N PHE A 99 -1.70 -2.19 -8.47
CA PHE A 99 -2.42 -3.46 -8.31
C PHE A 99 -1.87 -4.57 -9.22
N GLY A 100 -1.52 -4.24 -10.47
CA GLY A 100 -0.86 -5.18 -11.39
C GLY A 100 0.52 -5.62 -10.89
N LEU A 101 1.31 -4.69 -10.35
CA LEU A 101 2.68 -4.95 -9.86
C LEU A 101 2.74 -5.46 -8.41
N ARG A 102 1.59 -5.51 -7.72
CA ARG A 102 1.46 -5.76 -6.28
C ARG A 102 2.25 -6.98 -5.81
N ARG A 103 2.17 -8.11 -6.52
CA ARG A 103 2.89 -9.34 -6.15
C ARG A 103 4.41 -9.13 -6.16
N GLY A 104 4.91 -8.39 -7.15
CA GLY A 104 6.32 -8.00 -7.25
C GLY A 104 6.73 -7.09 -6.09
N ILE A 105 5.95 -6.05 -5.81
CA ILE A 105 6.24 -5.07 -4.75
C ILE A 105 6.25 -5.73 -3.36
N ILE A 106 5.30 -6.64 -3.09
CA ILE A 106 5.25 -7.38 -1.81
C ILE A 106 6.50 -8.25 -1.62
N LYS A 107 6.99 -8.89 -2.69
CA LYS A 107 8.21 -9.70 -2.65
C LYS A 107 9.48 -8.84 -2.57
N HIS A 108 9.47 -7.71 -3.26
CA HIS A 108 10.60 -6.80 -3.43
C HIS A 108 10.16 -5.39 -3.04
N TRP A 109 10.06 -5.15 -1.73
CA TRP A 109 9.55 -3.89 -1.19
C TRP A 109 10.33 -2.66 -1.70
N TRP A 110 11.61 -2.82 -2.01
CA TRP A 110 12.47 -1.76 -2.56
C TRP A 110 11.99 -1.24 -3.92
N LEU A 111 11.12 -1.97 -4.65
CA LEU A 111 10.51 -1.47 -5.89
C LEU A 111 9.70 -0.18 -5.65
N THR A 112 9.25 0.09 -4.41
CA THR A 112 8.61 1.37 -4.10
C THR A 112 9.53 2.57 -4.28
N ILE A 113 10.85 2.40 -4.13
CA ILE A 113 11.86 3.46 -4.35
C ILE A 113 11.89 3.88 -5.81
N ILE A 114 11.54 2.99 -6.75
CA ILE A 114 11.45 3.31 -8.18
C ILE A 114 10.05 3.85 -8.50
N ILE A 115 9.02 3.19 -7.97
CA ILE A 115 7.62 3.50 -8.25
C ILE A 115 7.31 4.94 -7.78
N MET A 116 7.59 5.29 -6.52
CA MET A 116 7.27 6.62 -5.99
C MET A 116 7.83 7.81 -6.79
N PRO A 117 9.11 7.87 -7.19
CA PRO A 117 9.60 8.96 -8.04
C PRO A 117 9.01 8.94 -9.45
N MET A 118 8.67 7.77 -10.02
CA MET A 118 7.99 7.70 -11.32
C MET A 118 6.63 8.41 -11.28
N PHE A 119 5.95 8.38 -10.13
CA PHE A 119 4.74 9.18 -9.93
C PHE A 119 5.03 10.69 -10.02
N ALA A 120 6.08 11.16 -9.34
CA ALA A 120 6.44 12.58 -9.37
C ALA A 120 6.69 13.05 -10.81
N LEU A 121 7.43 12.25 -11.59
CA LEU A 121 7.64 12.50 -13.02
C LEU A 121 6.33 12.49 -13.81
N GLY A 122 5.41 11.57 -13.50
CA GLY A 122 4.08 11.52 -14.12
C GLY A 122 3.28 12.80 -13.89
N VAL A 123 3.25 13.32 -12.66
CA VAL A 123 2.56 14.59 -12.34
C VAL A 123 3.24 15.75 -13.06
N THR A 124 4.57 15.79 -13.07
CA THR A 124 5.32 16.83 -13.80
C THR A 124 5.03 16.80 -15.30
N GLY A 125 4.96 15.60 -15.89
CA GLY A 125 4.60 15.41 -17.29
C GLY A 125 3.16 15.85 -17.61
N LEU A 126 2.20 15.54 -16.73
CA LEU A 126 0.82 16.01 -16.88
C LEU A 126 0.68 17.52 -16.77
N ASN A 127 1.37 18.15 -15.80
CA ASN A 127 1.36 19.60 -15.68
C ASN A 127 1.92 20.26 -16.94
N TYR A 128 3.03 19.73 -17.48
CA TYR A 128 3.59 20.22 -18.73
C TYR A 128 2.62 20.05 -19.90
N LEU A 129 1.99 18.88 -20.03
CA LEU A 129 1.00 18.60 -21.07
C LEU A 129 -0.21 19.53 -20.95
N GLU A 130 -0.70 19.77 -19.73
CA GLU A 130 -1.79 20.70 -19.47
C GLU A 130 -1.42 22.12 -19.94
N TRP A 131 -0.26 22.64 -19.53
CA TRP A 131 0.18 23.97 -19.96
C TRP A 131 0.40 24.05 -21.47
N TYR A 132 0.90 22.97 -22.08
CA TYR A 132 1.08 22.88 -23.52
C TYR A 132 -0.26 22.96 -24.26
N LEU A 133 -1.27 22.23 -23.79
CA LEU A 133 -2.60 22.22 -24.39
C LEU A 133 -3.36 23.54 -24.20
N LEU A 134 -3.23 24.19 -23.04
CA LEU A 134 -3.98 25.41 -22.71
C LEU A 134 -3.32 26.68 -23.23
N TYR A 135 -1.98 26.76 -23.19
CA TYR A 135 -1.24 28.01 -23.41
C TYR A 135 -0.16 27.92 -24.50
N GLY A 136 0.03 26.73 -25.10
CA GLY A 136 1.03 26.50 -26.13
C GLY A 136 2.45 26.29 -25.60
N ASN A 137 3.37 25.96 -26.51
CA ASN A 137 4.71 25.45 -26.17
C ASN A 137 5.56 26.42 -25.35
N ASN A 138 5.62 27.70 -25.75
CA ASN A 138 6.49 28.69 -25.11
C ASN A 138 6.09 28.95 -23.65
N VAL A 139 4.78 29.04 -23.40
CA VAL A 139 4.26 29.22 -22.04
C VAL A 139 4.46 27.95 -21.22
N ALA A 140 4.20 26.77 -21.79
CA ALA A 140 4.44 25.50 -21.10
C ALA A 140 5.90 25.32 -20.66
N TYR A 141 6.86 25.66 -21.53
CA TYR A 141 8.28 25.57 -21.21
C TYR A 141 8.70 26.54 -20.10
N SER A 142 8.21 27.79 -20.14
CA SER A 142 8.50 28.75 -19.08
C SER A 142 7.88 28.36 -17.74
N MET A 143 6.64 27.85 -17.72
CA MET A 143 6.01 27.31 -16.52
C MET A 143 6.72 26.07 -16.00
N PHE A 144 7.22 25.21 -16.89
CA PHE A 144 8.02 24.05 -16.54
C PHE A 144 9.31 24.43 -15.82
N ILE A 145 10.09 25.36 -16.40
CA ILE A 145 11.31 25.88 -15.77
C ILE A 145 11.01 26.49 -14.40
N LYS A 146 9.93 27.26 -14.29
CA LYS A 146 9.50 27.86 -13.02
C LYS A 146 9.11 26.80 -11.98
N ALA A 147 8.56 25.67 -12.41
CA ALA A 147 8.14 24.58 -11.54
C ALA A 147 9.24 23.57 -11.21
N THR A 148 10.41 23.62 -11.86
CA THR A 148 11.51 22.66 -11.70
C THR A 148 11.88 22.43 -10.23
N LEU A 149 12.09 23.49 -9.45
CA LEU A 149 12.45 23.35 -8.03
C LEU A 149 11.37 22.58 -7.24
N SER A 150 10.10 22.88 -7.46
CA SER A 150 9.00 22.17 -6.78
C SER A 150 8.91 20.70 -7.22
N ASN A 151 9.17 20.43 -8.51
CA ASN A 151 9.21 19.08 -9.05
C ASN A 151 10.37 18.26 -8.47
N ASP A 152 11.56 18.85 -8.35
CA ASP A 152 12.74 18.20 -7.78
C ASP A 152 12.57 17.91 -6.28
N VAL A 153 11.97 18.85 -5.54
CA VAL A 153 11.61 18.63 -4.13
C VAL A 153 10.59 17.50 -4.02
N ARG A 154 9.53 17.51 -4.84
CA ARG A 154 8.53 16.42 -4.88
C ARG A 154 9.17 15.07 -5.20
N PHE A 155 10.07 15.02 -6.17
CA PHE A 155 10.79 13.81 -6.55
C PHE A 155 11.62 13.27 -5.38
N SER A 156 12.41 14.15 -4.75
CA SER A 156 13.28 13.80 -3.62
C SER A 156 12.48 13.35 -2.39
N LEU A 157 11.38 14.02 -2.07
CA LEU A 157 10.49 13.66 -0.97
C LEU A 157 9.82 12.30 -1.20
N ASN A 158 9.41 11.99 -2.43
CA ASN A 158 8.84 10.68 -2.76
C ASN A 158 9.85 9.54 -2.58
N ILE A 159 11.12 9.76 -2.93
CA ILE A 159 12.20 8.81 -2.63
C ILE A 159 12.39 8.66 -1.12
N LEU A 160 12.45 9.78 -0.39
CA LEU A 160 12.61 9.78 1.06
C LEU A 160 11.48 9.01 1.76
N PHE A 161 10.23 9.18 1.30
CA PHE A 161 9.07 8.45 1.80
C PHE A 161 9.15 6.95 1.49
N ALA A 162 9.61 6.58 0.30
CA ALA A 162 9.80 5.18 -0.05
C ALA A 162 10.87 4.50 0.83
N ILE A 163 11.92 5.22 1.22
CA ILE A 163 13.03 4.67 2.02
C ILE A 163 12.70 4.65 3.51
N ILE A 164 12.09 5.72 4.05
CA ILE A 164 11.90 5.90 5.50
C ILE A 164 10.51 5.47 5.93
N ILE A 165 9.48 6.08 5.34
CA ILE A 165 8.10 5.93 5.83
C ILE A 165 7.52 4.58 5.41
N TYR A 166 7.77 4.15 4.18
CA TYR A 166 7.18 2.92 3.66
C TYR A 166 7.58 1.67 4.47
N PRO A 167 8.87 1.44 4.84
CA PRO A 167 9.23 0.30 5.67
C PRO A 167 8.64 0.35 7.09
N LEU A 168 8.51 1.55 7.67
CA LEU A 168 7.87 1.73 8.97
C LEU A 168 6.38 1.37 8.90
N PHE A 169 5.68 1.90 7.91
CA PHE A 169 4.27 1.59 7.66
C PHE A 169 4.05 0.11 7.38
N TRP A 170 4.94 -0.51 6.60
CA TRP A 170 4.92 -1.93 6.30
C TRP A 170 5.04 -2.79 7.57
N LYS A 171 6.01 -2.48 8.45
CA LYS A 171 6.18 -3.16 9.75
C LYS A 171 4.94 -3.01 10.62
N LEU A 172 4.37 -1.81 10.69
CA LEU A 172 3.13 -1.55 11.43
C LEU A 172 1.99 -2.44 10.91
N MET A 173 1.79 -2.49 9.59
CA MET A 173 0.72 -3.29 8.99
C MET A 173 0.92 -4.80 9.17
N ILE A 174 2.16 -5.28 9.22
CA ILE A 174 2.44 -6.69 9.56
C ILE A 174 1.93 -7.06 10.96
N LEU A 175 2.02 -6.15 11.94
CA LEU A 175 1.57 -6.40 13.32
C LEU A 175 0.04 -6.59 13.39
N TYR A 176 -0.71 -5.83 12.57
CA TYR A 176 -2.18 -5.87 12.58
C TYR A 176 -2.78 -6.90 11.62
N ARG A 177 -1.98 -7.49 10.73
CA ARG A 177 -2.46 -8.39 9.66
C ARG A 177 -3.25 -9.61 10.16
N ASN A 178 -2.87 -10.16 11.32
CA ASN A 178 -3.50 -11.36 11.88
C ASN A 178 -4.82 -11.05 12.58
N LYS A 179 -5.02 -9.80 13.03
CA LYS A 179 -6.26 -9.41 13.70
C LYS A 179 -7.37 -9.24 12.67
N TRP A 180 -7.10 -8.56 11.54
CA TRP A 180 -8.13 -8.14 10.58
C TRP A 180 -7.82 -8.62 9.16
N ASP A 181 -7.70 -9.94 8.98
CA ASP A 181 -7.34 -10.60 7.72
C ASP A 181 -8.16 -10.17 6.51
N TRP A 182 -9.46 -9.93 6.69
CA TRP A 182 -10.39 -9.52 5.63
C TRP A 182 -10.20 -8.08 5.11
N ILE A 183 -9.34 -7.27 5.73
CA ILE A 183 -8.95 -5.92 5.26
C ILE A 183 -7.72 -5.98 4.34
N PHE A 184 -6.81 -6.92 4.62
CA PHE A 184 -5.56 -7.07 3.91
C PHE A 184 -5.74 -7.91 2.65
N ASN A 185 -4.95 -7.61 1.63
CA ASN A 185 -4.95 -8.43 0.43
C ASN A 185 -4.29 -9.79 0.69
N HIS A 186 -4.76 -10.83 0.00
CA HIS A 186 -4.29 -12.20 0.16
C HIS A 186 -2.77 -12.35 -0.07
N HIS A 187 -2.19 -11.66 -1.06
CA HIS A 187 -0.74 -11.71 -1.28
C HIS A 187 0.05 -11.14 -0.09
N PHE A 188 -0.45 -10.09 0.56
CA PHE A 188 0.20 -9.48 1.73
C PHE A 188 0.15 -10.40 2.95
N LEU A 189 -0.96 -11.12 3.14
CA LEU A 189 -1.10 -12.13 4.21
C LEU A 189 -0.09 -13.28 4.05
N GLN A 190 0.20 -13.69 2.81
CA GLN A 190 1.09 -14.81 2.50
C GLN A 190 2.59 -14.52 2.72
N THR A 191 3.01 -13.26 2.75
CA THR A 191 4.43 -12.82 2.78
C THR A 191 5.26 -13.37 3.95
N ASN A 192 4.63 -13.93 4.99
CA ASN A 192 5.34 -14.41 6.19
C ASN A 192 4.94 -15.82 6.66
N LYS A 193 4.16 -16.59 5.87
CA LYS A 193 4.04 -18.05 6.12
C LYS A 193 5.39 -18.77 5.98
N ILE A 194 6.36 -18.14 5.32
CA ILE A 194 7.66 -18.75 4.98
C ILE A 194 8.70 -18.58 6.11
N ASN A 195 8.61 -17.59 7.01
CA ASN A 195 9.73 -17.24 7.91
C ASN A 195 9.48 -17.35 9.43
N LEU A 196 8.24 -17.33 9.92
CA LEU A 196 7.98 -17.41 11.38
C LEU A 196 7.86 -18.85 11.92
N TRP A 197 7.39 -19.80 11.10
CA TRP A 197 7.27 -21.21 11.51
C TRP A 197 8.54 -22.04 11.27
N LYS A 198 9.41 -21.62 10.34
CA LYS A 198 10.69 -22.31 10.08
C LYS A 198 11.79 -21.99 11.08
N LYS A 199 11.70 -20.87 11.81
CA LYS A 199 12.72 -20.46 12.79
C LYS A 199 12.56 -21.13 14.15
N THR A 200 11.44 -21.80 14.40
CA THR A 200 11.09 -22.39 15.70
C THR A 200 10.80 -23.89 15.63
N GLN A 201 11.31 -24.58 14.60
CA GLN A 201 11.45 -26.03 14.72
C GLN A 201 12.82 -26.30 15.37
N PRO A 202 12.89 -26.78 16.62
CA PRO A 202 14.13 -27.37 17.10
C PRO A 202 14.47 -28.48 16.11
N ARG A 203 15.72 -28.48 15.59
CA ARG A 203 16.26 -29.66 14.90
C ARG A 203 15.97 -30.83 15.83
N LYS A 204 15.09 -31.75 15.43
CA LYS A 204 15.04 -33.06 16.07
C LYS A 204 16.44 -33.65 15.86
N LEU A 205 17.27 -33.57 16.90
CA LEU A 205 18.49 -34.34 16.96
C LEU A 205 18.07 -35.79 16.70
N PRO A 206 18.73 -36.50 15.78
CA PRO A 206 18.48 -37.93 15.62
C PRO A 206 18.72 -38.56 16.98
N ILE A 207 17.66 -39.13 17.55
CA ILE A 207 17.75 -39.96 18.75
C ILE A 207 18.68 -41.11 18.34
N PRO A 208 19.85 -41.28 18.95
CA PRO A 208 20.67 -42.45 18.66
C PRO A 208 19.82 -43.67 19.00
N CYS A 209 19.56 -44.50 18.00
CA CYS A 209 18.89 -45.78 18.18
C CYS A 209 19.67 -46.56 19.23
N CYS A 210 19.06 -46.79 20.40
CA CYS A 210 19.57 -47.77 21.35
C CYS A 210 19.65 -49.12 20.63
N PRO A 211 20.82 -49.78 20.57
CA PRO A 211 20.87 -51.16 20.13
C PRO A 211 20.09 -52.01 21.13
N SER A 212 19.05 -52.66 20.62
CA SER A 212 18.26 -53.67 21.32
C SER A 212 19.19 -54.71 21.96
N LEU A 213 19.09 -54.82 23.29
CA LEU A 213 19.61 -55.92 24.09
C LEU A 213 19.30 -57.26 23.42
N ARG A 214 20.33 -57.95 22.94
CA ARG A 214 20.26 -59.30 22.39
C ARG A 214 20.06 -60.27 23.56
N LYS A 215 18.85 -60.81 23.69
CA LYS A 215 18.52 -61.90 24.61
C LYS A 215 19.12 -63.22 24.08
N GLY A 216 19.85 -63.90 24.95
CA GLY A 216 19.78 -65.34 25.20
C GLY A 216 20.12 -66.28 24.05
N GLU A 217 21.35 -66.80 24.08
CA GLU A 217 21.65 -68.13 23.54
C GLU A 217 22.51 -68.85 24.61
N SER A 218 21.83 -69.62 25.45
CA SER A 218 22.42 -70.73 26.21
C SER A 218 22.12 -71.99 25.41
N THR A 219 23.14 -72.53 24.77
CA THR A 219 23.14 -73.92 24.32
C THR A 219 24.17 -74.66 25.14
N ASP A 220 23.66 -75.51 26.02
CA ASP A 220 24.37 -76.64 26.59
C ASP A 220 24.64 -77.64 25.45
N GLU A 221 25.92 -77.96 25.22
CA GLU A 221 26.46 -79.29 24.90
C GLU A 221 27.99 -79.24 24.90
#